data_AF-G4U4Q1-F1
#
_entry.id   AF-G4U4Q1-F1
#
_cell.length_a   1.000
_cell.length_b   1.000
_cell.length_c   1.000
_cell.angle_alpha   90.00
_cell.angle_beta   90.00
_cell.angle_gamma   90.00
#
_symmetry.space_group_name_H-M   'P 1'
#
loop_
_entity.id
_entity.type
_entity.pdbx_description
1 polymer ?
#
loop_
_entity_poly.entity_id
_entity_poly.type
_entity_poly.pdbx_seq_one_letter_code
_entity_poly.pdbx_strand_id
1 'polypeptide(L)'
;MQEEQITPLQHNMRVLVHLSRHESYCDITFHNRDPLFGVRLSPALNAALMYGAGAQKMTELFDRIETRSGAVFRAVDVWVIVEFPNGLPSDQDLSGVDLADGDAEVAPGVSMRQMAKEVYRCGDDAEAEKMLRRILAA
;
A
#
# COMPACT_ATOMS: atom_id res chain seq x y z
N MET A 1 14.80 -12.51 -23.83
CA MET A 1 14.71 -11.38 -22.88
C MET A 1 14.40 -11.99 -21.53
N GLN A 2 15.33 -11.95 -20.58
CA GLN A 2 15.03 -12.33 -19.20
C GLN A 2 14.18 -11.20 -18.61
N GLU A 3 13.01 -11.52 -18.07
CA GLU A 3 12.25 -10.58 -17.25
C GLU A 3 13.14 -10.24 -16.05
N GLU A 4 13.54 -8.98 -15.92
CA GLU A 4 14.23 -8.48 -14.74
C GLU A 4 13.34 -8.75 -13.52
N GLN A 5 13.81 -9.60 -12.60
CA GLN A 5 13.13 -9.81 -11.33
C GLN A 5 13.26 -8.53 -10.51
N ILE A 6 12.17 -7.75 -10.49
CA ILE A 6 12.06 -6.53 -9.69
C ILE A 6 11.95 -6.93 -8.22
N THR A 7 12.81 -6.38 -7.37
CA THR A 7 12.74 -6.61 -5.92
C THR A 7 11.44 -6.03 -5.34
N PRO A 8 10.93 -6.54 -4.20
CA PRO A 8 9.75 -5.96 -3.55
C PRO A 8 9.89 -4.45 -3.28
N LEU A 9 11.08 -3.99 -2.89
CA LEU A 9 11.36 -2.58 -2.72
C LEU A 9 11.20 -1.79 -4.03
N GLN A 10 11.78 -2.26 -5.13
CA GLN A 10 11.65 -1.60 -6.43
C GLN A 10 10.20 -1.59 -6.92
N HIS A 11 9.43 -2.65 -6.63
CA HIS A 11 7.99 -2.69 -6.89
C HIS A 11 7.27 -1.59 -6.09
N ASN A 12 7.47 -1.54 -4.77
CA ASN A 12 6.86 -0.53 -3.90
C ASN A 12 7.25 0.89 -4.34
N MET A 13 8.51 1.14 -4.70
CA MET A 13 8.95 2.46 -5.20
C MET A 13 8.21 2.87 -6.47
N ARG A 14 7.95 1.95 -7.41
CA ARG A 14 7.17 2.23 -8.62
C ARG A 14 5.71 2.55 -8.28
N VAL A 15 5.11 1.79 -7.36
CA VAL A 15 3.73 2.04 -6.90
C VAL A 15 3.64 3.40 -6.19
N LEU A 16 4.60 3.77 -5.35
CA LEU A 16 4.60 5.08 -4.67
C LEU A 16 4.69 6.26 -5.66
N VAL A 17 5.46 6.10 -6.74
CA VAL A 17 5.48 7.09 -7.83
C VAL A 17 4.13 7.17 -8.53
N HIS A 18 3.52 6.02 -8.83
CA HIS A 18 2.18 5.94 -9.43
C HIS A 18 1.14 6.65 -8.56
N LEU A 19 1.09 6.32 -7.27
CA LEU A 19 0.20 6.94 -6.29
C LEU A 19 0.44 8.45 -6.14
N SER A 20 1.69 8.90 -6.18
CA SER A 20 2.02 10.34 -6.17
C SER A 20 1.52 11.07 -7.43
N ARG A 21 1.46 10.38 -8.56
CA ARG A 21 0.96 10.94 -9.83
C ARG A 21 -0.56 11.02 -9.87
N HIS A 22 -1.24 9.96 -9.45
CA HIS A 22 -2.70 9.84 -9.56
C HIS A 22 -3.44 10.35 -8.34
N GLU A 23 -2.72 10.51 -7.22
CA GLU A 23 -3.28 10.90 -5.93
C GLU A 23 -4.44 9.99 -5.48
N SER A 24 -4.41 8.73 -5.89
CA SER A 24 -5.35 7.70 -5.46
C SER A 24 -5.29 7.50 -3.95
N TYR A 25 -6.40 7.13 -3.36
CA TYR A 25 -6.43 6.69 -1.97
C TYR A 25 -5.70 5.35 -1.83
N CYS A 26 -4.99 5.15 -0.73
CA CYS A 26 -4.32 3.89 -0.45
C CYS A 26 -4.19 3.63 1.05
N ASP A 27 -4.12 2.35 1.40
CA ASP A 27 -3.58 1.91 2.67
C ASP A 27 -2.09 1.56 2.49
N ILE A 28 -1.27 1.94 3.47
CA ILE A 28 0.17 1.67 3.49
C ILE A 28 0.51 0.94 4.77
N THR A 29 0.96 -0.30 4.65
CA THR A 29 1.39 -1.12 5.77
C THR A 29 2.90 -1.09 5.94
N PHE A 30 3.38 -1.34 7.16
CA PHE A 30 4.81 -1.21 7.49
C PHE A 30 5.36 -2.41 8.27
N HIS A 31 6.62 -2.73 8.02
CA HIS A 31 7.33 -3.80 8.73
C HIS A 31 7.58 -3.51 10.22
N ASN A 32 7.58 -2.25 10.64
CA ASN A 32 8.01 -1.83 11.98
C ASN A 32 7.06 -0.89 12.73
N ARG A 33 5.87 -0.61 12.19
CA ARG A 33 4.88 0.30 12.81
C ARG A 33 3.47 0.05 12.30
N ASP A 34 2.52 0.79 12.87
CA ASP A 34 1.11 0.73 12.49
C ASP A 34 0.88 1.25 11.05
N PRO A 35 -0.11 0.68 10.34
CA PRO A 35 -0.47 1.10 8.99
C PRO A 35 -1.05 2.52 8.93
N LEU A 36 -0.92 3.14 7.76
CA LEU A 36 -1.64 4.37 7.40
C LEU A 36 -2.84 3.99 6.54
N PHE A 37 -4.04 4.39 6.95
CA PHE A 37 -5.28 4.06 6.26
C PHE A 37 -5.80 5.22 5.42
N GLY A 38 -6.23 4.89 4.20
CA GLY A 38 -6.91 5.80 3.28
C GLY A 38 -6.20 7.12 3.07
N VAL A 39 -4.88 7.08 2.96
CA VAL A 39 -4.05 8.25 2.72
C VAL A 39 -3.90 8.50 1.24
N ARG A 40 -3.53 9.73 0.89
CA ARG A 40 -3.06 10.10 -0.45
C ARG A 40 -1.64 10.61 -0.33
N LEU A 41 -0.79 10.28 -1.30
CA LEU A 41 0.57 10.81 -1.33
C LEU A 41 0.58 12.26 -1.80
N SER A 42 1.56 13.03 -1.32
CA SER A 42 1.89 14.31 -1.93
C SER A 42 2.39 14.09 -3.37
N PRO A 43 2.22 15.08 -4.27
CA PRO A 43 2.66 14.96 -5.67
C PRO A 43 4.18 15.11 -5.84
N ALA A 44 4.94 15.21 -4.74
CA ALA A 44 6.37 15.55 -4.74
C ALA A 44 7.23 14.53 -5.49
N LEU A 45 6.94 13.22 -5.36
CA LEU A 45 7.68 12.17 -6.07
C LEU A 45 7.48 12.27 -7.58
N ASN A 46 6.23 12.39 -8.02
CA ASN A 46 5.92 12.54 -9.45
C ASN A 46 6.50 13.84 -10.02
N ALA A 47 6.37 14.96 -9.30
CA ALA A 47 6.92 16.24 -9.73
C ALA A 47 8.44 16.16 -9.90
N ALA A 48 9.16 15.58 -8.93
CA ALA A 48 10.61 15.41 -9.02
C ALA A 48 11.03 14.62 -10.26
N LEU A 49 10.36 13.51 -10.57
CA LEU A 49 10.63 12.74 -11.79
C LEU A 49 10.33 13.54 -13.06
N MET A 50 9.20 14.24 -13.11
CA MET A 50 8.82 15.06 -14.27
C MET A 50 9.82 16.18 -14.56
N TYR A 51 10.42 16.77 -13.51
CA TYR A 51 11.43 17.82 -13.64
C TYR A 51 12.87 17.30 -13.70
N GLY A 52 13.06 15.99 -13.91
CA GLY A 52 14.38 15.40 -14.16
C GLY A 52 15.26 15.27 -12.92
N ALA A 53 14.67 15.04 -11.74
CA ALA A 53 15.42 14.76 -10.53
C ALA A 53 16.36 13.56 -10.72
N GLY A 54 17.64 13.77 -10.43
CA GLY A 54 18.65 12.72 -10.46
C GLY A 54 18.47 11.68 -9.34
N ALA A 55 19.21 10.58 -9.43
CA ALA A 55 19.13 9.45 -8.50
C ALA A 55 19.30 9.86 -7.02
N GLN A 56 20.21 10.79 -6.72
CA GLN A 56 20.40 11.30 -5.36
C GLN A 56 19.12 11.95 -4.82
N LYS A 57 18.48 12.82 -5.61
CA LYS A 57 17.28 13.50 -5.16
C LYS A 57 16.10 12.55 -5.01
N MET A 58 15.98 11.57 -5.90
CA MET A 58 14.98 10.52 -5.77
C MET A 58 15.18 9.70 -4.50
N THR A 59 16.42 9.36 -4.16
CA THR A 59 16.76 8.64 -2.92
C THR A 59 16.29 9.41 -1.69
N GLU A 60 16.58 10.72 -1.60
CA GLU A 60 16.12 11.58 -0.51
C GLU A 60 14.58 11.61 -0.39
N LEU A 61 13.87 11.64 -1.53
CA LEU A 61 12.41 11.66 -1.54
C LEU A 61 11.82 10.31 -1.12
N PHE A 62 12.44 9.19 -1.50
CA PHE A 62 12.02 7.87 -1.04
C PHE A 62 12.33 7.64 0.45
N ASP A 63 13.32 8.32 1.02
CA ASP A 63 13.55 8.34 2.48
C ASP A 63 12.61 9.29 3.24
N ARG A 64 11.81 10.10 2.54
CA ARG A 64 10.91 11.06 3.17
C ARG A 64 9.64 11.28 2.34
N ILE A 65 8.88 10.22 2.14
CA ILE A 65 7.60 10.29 1.45
C ILE A 65 6.58 10.93 2.39
N GLU A 66 5.88 11.96 1.89
CA GLU A 66 4.88 12.71 2.64
C GLU A 66 3.48 12.44 2.07
N THR A 67 2.51 12.22 2.94
CA THR A 67 1.09 12.16 2.60
C THR A 67 0.48 13.56 2.54
N ARG A 68 -0.66 13.73 1.85
CA ARG A 68 -1.42 14.98 1.86
C ARG A 68 -1.87 15.43 3.27
N SER A 69 -1.93 14.50 4.23
CA SER A 69 -2.25 14.78 5.63
C SER A 69 -1.02 15.11 6.49
N GLY A 70 0.18 15.16 5.91
CA GLY A 70 1.43 15.51 6.61
C GLY A 70 2.14 14.36 7.31
N ALA A 71 1.66 13.10 7.16
CA ALA A 71 2.37 11.94 7.67
C ALA A 71 3.60 11.66 6.79
N VAL A 72 4.71 11.24 7.41
CA VAL A 72 5.98 11.00 6.72
C VAL A 72 6.46 9.56 6.97
N PHE A 73 7.02 8.94 5.93
CA PHE A 73 7.57 7.58 6.00
C PHE A 73 8.67 7.34 4.95
N ARG A 74 9.42 6.25 5.13
CA ARG A 74 10.43 5.79 4.17
C ARG A 74 9.87 4.67 3.31
N ALA A 75 10.20 4.66 2.02
CA ALA A 75 9.80 3.61 1.09
C ALA A 75 10.26 2.21 1.54
N VAL A 76 11.44 2.14 2.15
CA VAL A 76 12.05 0.89 2.64
C VAL A 76 11.34 0.27 3.85
N ASP A 77 10.51 1.06 4.56
CA ASP A 77 9.74 0.55 5.71
C ASP A 77 8.38 -0.03 5.25
N VAL A 78 7.97 0.24 4.01
CA VAL A 78 6.69 -0.19 3.45
C VAL A 78 6.71 -1.69 3.17
N TRP A 79 5.67 -2.37 3.64
CA TRP A 79 5.46 -3.78 3.38
C TRP A 79 4.54 -3.98 2.16
N VAL A 80 3.25 -3.66 2.33
CA VAL A 80 2.21 -3.79 1.30
C VAL A 80 1.47 -2.46 1.14
N ILE A 81 1.13 -2.14 -0.10
CA ILE A 81 0.31 -1.00 -0.50
C ILE A 81 -0.99 -1.53 -1.09
N VAL A 82 -2.12 -1.04 -0.60
CA VAL A 82 -3.46 -1.36 -1.13
C VAL A 82 -4.05 -0.08 -1.71
N GLU A 83 -4.17 0.00 -3.03
CA GLU A 83 -4.69 1.19 -3.72
C GLU A 83 -6.21 1.10 -3.91
N PHE A 84 -6.90 2.21 -3.74
CA PHE A 84 -8.33 2.37 -3.99
C PHE A 84 -8.53 3.39 -5.13
N PRO A 85 -8.46 2.95 -6.41
CA PRO A 85 -8.46 3.85 -7.56
C PRO A 85 -9.78 4.61 -7.73
N ASN A 86 -10.89 4.04 -7.24
CA ASN A 86 -12.24 4.61 -7.35
C ASN A 86 -12.68 5.40 -6.10
N GLY A 87 -11.76 5.66 -5.17
CA GLY A 87 -12.07 6.27 -3.88
C GLY A 87 -12.19 5.25 -2.75
N LEU A 88 -12.24 5.75 -1.51
CA LEU A 88 -12.33 4.88 -0.34
C LEU A 88 -13.69 4.19 -0.27
N PRO A 89 -13.74 2.87 -0.01
CA PRO A 89 -14.99 2.17 0.20
C PRO A 89 -15.64 2.67 1.50
N SER A 90 -16.96 2.84 1.49
CA SER A 90 -17.74 3.13 2.69
C SER A 90 -17.90 1.89 3.56
N ASP A 91 -18.31 2.07 4.81
CA ASP A 91 -18.61 0.93 5.71
C ASP A 91 -19.70 0.02 5.12
N GLN A 92 -20.66 0.59 4.40
CA GLN A 92 -21.70 -0.17 3.72
C GLN A 92 -21.10 -1.01 2.58
N ASP A 93 -20.22 -0.43 1.76
CA ASP A 93 -19.55 -1.16 0.68
C ASP A 93 -18.75 -2.33 1.25
N LEU A 94 -17.95 -2.07 2.30
CA LEU A 94 -17.17 -3.10 2.98
C LEU A 94 -18.05 -4.21 3.55
N SER A 95 -19.17 -3.88 4.20
CA SER A 95 -20.07 -4.87 4.78
C SER A 95 -20.65 -5.86 3.76
N GLY A 96 -20.76 -5.45 2.50
CA GLY A 96 -21.25 -6.27 1.39
C GLY A 96 -20.18 -7.09 0.67
N VAL A 97 -18.89 -6.92 1.01
CA VAL A 97 -17.80 -7.67 0.39
C VAL A 97 -17.88 -9.14 0.78
N ASP A 98 -17.95 -10.01 -0.23
CA ASP A 98 -17.86 -11.46 -0.05
C ASP A 98 -16.43 -11.85 0.36
N LEU A 99 -16.34 -12.73 1.36
CA LEU A 99 -15.08 -13.18 1.94
C LEU A 99 -14.69 -14.59 1.49
N ALA A 100 -15.42 -15.18 0.54
CA ALA A 100 -15.14 -16.53 0.03
C ALA A 100 -13.68 -16.70 -0.41
N ASP A 101 -13.08 -15.68 -1.03
CA ASP A 101 -11.69 -15.69 -1.46
C ASP A 101 -10.66 -15.45 -0.33
N GLY A 102 -11.14 -15.21 0.90
CA GLY A 102 -10.28 -14.95 2.05
C GLY A 102 -9.37 -16.11 2.43
N ASP A 103 -9.77 -17.34 2.11
CA ASP A 103 -9.00 -18.54 2.40
C ASP A 103 -8.14 -18.99 1.21
N ALA A 104 -8.17 -18.26 0.09
CA ALA A 104 -7.28 -18.50 -1.03
C ALA A 104 -5.82 -18.30 -0.61
N GLU A 105 -4.95 -19.24 -0.99
CA GLU A 105 -3.52 -19.14 -0.73
C GLU A 105 -2.89 -18.06 -1.62
N VAL A 106 -2.24 -17.08 -0.99
CA VAL A 106 -1.46 -16.03 -1.67
C VAL A 106 0.03 -16.36 -1.71
N ALA A 107 0.48 -17.24 -0.82
CA ALA A 107 1.79 -17.87 -0.80
C ALA A 107 1.66 -19.27 -0.21
N PRO A 108 2.64 -20.18 -0.38
CA PRO A 108 2.57 -21.53 0.15
C PRO A 108 2.25 -21.55 1.65
N GLY A 109 1.06 -22.04 2.01
CA GLY A 109 0.58 -22.12 3.40
C GLY A 109 0.16 -20.78 4.04
N VAL A 110 0.02 -19.70 3.27
CA VAL A 110 -0.45 -18.39 3.74
C VAL A 110 -1.71 -18.00 2.99
N SER A 111 -2.85 -17.94 3.69
CA SER A 111 -4.11 -17.47 3.12
C SER A 111 -4.17 -15.94 3.04
N MET A 112 -5.03 -15.39 2.18
CA MET A 112 -5.24 -13.95 2.10
C MET A 112 -5.69 -13.35 3.44
N ARG A 113 -6.50 -14.08 4.22
CA ARG A 113 -6.89 -13.70 5.58
C ARG A 113 -5.70 -13.63 6.54
N GLN A 114 -4.81 -14.61 6.50
CA GLN A 114 -3.59 -14.61 7.31
C GLN A 114 -2.68 -13.46 6.92
N MET A 115 -2.49 -13.23 5.62
CA MET A 115 -1.75 -12.08 5.10
C MET A 115 -2.37 -10.77 5.60
N ALA A 116 -3.70 -10.59 5.48
CA ALA A 116 -4.39 -9.41 5.95
C ALA A 116 -4.16 -9.16 7.45
N LYS A 117 -4.28 -10.21 8.26
CA LYS A 117 -4.01 -10.15 9.71
C LYS A 117 -2.59 -9.69 10.01
N GLU A 118 -1.61 -10.20 9.29
CA GLU A 118 -0.20 -9.89 9.49
C GLU A 118 0.16 -8.47 9.04
N VAL A 119 -0.16 -8.10 7.80
CA VAL A 119 0.27 -6.82 7.22
C VAL A 119 -0.42 -5.63 7.89
N TYR A 120 -1.67 -5.80 8.33
CA TYR A 120 -2.39 -4.77 9.10
C TYR A 120 -2.20 -4.87 10.60
N ARG A 121 -1.44 -5.87 11.10
CA ARG A 121 -1.16 -6.09 12.53
C ARG A 121 -2.43 -6.22 13.38
N CYS A 122 -3.44 -6.91 12.88
CA CYS A 122 -4.71 -7.07 13.57
C CYS A 122 -4.55 -7.85 14.89
N GLY A 123 -5.15 -7.36 15.96
CA GLY A 123 -5.11 -8.00 17.28
C GLY A 123 -6.00 -9.24 17.37
N ASP A 124 -7.07 -9.29 16.57
CA ASP A 124 -8.03 -10.38 16.55
C ASP A 124 -8.55 -10.69 15.14
N ASP A 125 -9.41 -11.71 15.06
CA ASP A 125 -9.96 -12.18 13.78
C ASP A 125 -11.05 -11.23 13.23
N ALA A 126 -11.72 -10.47 14.09
CA ALA A 126 -12.73 -9.50 13.65
C ALA A 126 -12.07 -8.30 12.96
N GLU A 127 -10.94 -7.82 13.48
CA GLU A 127 -10.09 -6.83 12.83
C GLU A 127 -9.50 -7.39 11.53
N ALA A 128 -9.00 -8.62 11.53
CA ALA A 128 -8.49 -9.27 10.31
C ALA A 128 -9.57 -9.34 9.22
N GLU A 129 -10.81 -9.66 9.58
CA GLU A 129 -11.94 -9.71 8.65
C GLU A 129 -12.27 -8.34 8.07
N LYS A 130 -12.25 -7.27 8.89
CA LYS A 130 -12.42 -5.90 8.41
C LYS A 130 -11.33 -5.52 7.41
N MET A 131 -10.08 -5.87 7.70
CA MET A 131 -8.96 -5.54 6.82
C MET A 131 -8.97 -6.37 5.54
N LEU A 132 -9.37 -7.63 5.62
CA LEU A 132 -9.57 -8.48 4.44
C LEU A 132 -10.61 -7.88 3.49
N ARG A 133 -11.74 -7.36 4.02
CA ARG A 133 -12.74 -6.66 3.18
C ARG A 133 -12.15 -5.45 2.47
N ARG A 134 -11.24 -4.71 3.13
CA ARG A 134 -10.55 -3.58 2.49
C ARG A 134 -9.65 -4.03 1.35
N ILE A 135 -8.92 -5.13 1.51
CA ILE A 135 -8.08 -5.71 0.45
C ILE A 135 -8.96 -6.17 -0.74
N LEU A 136 -10.06 -6.85 -0.46
CA LEU A 136 -10.95 -7.39 -1.50
C LEU A 136 -11.80 -6.32 -2.20
N ALA A 137 -11.95 -5.13 -1.61
CA ALA A 137 -12.63 -3.99 -2.21
C ALA A 137 -11.72 -3.07 -3.04
N ALA A 138 -10.41 -3.31 -3.03
CA ALA A 138 -9.39 -2.54 -3.74
C ALA A 138 -9.32 -2.95 -5.22
#